data_AF-A0A9R0DZY8-F1
#
_entry.id   AF-A0A9R0DZY8-F1
#
_cell.length_a   1.000
_cell.length_b   1.000
_cell.length_c   1.000
_cell.angle_alpha   90.00
_cell.angle_beta   90.00
_cell.angle_gamma   90.00
#
_symmetry.space_group_name_H-M   'P 1'
#
loop_
_entity.id
_entity.type
_entity.pdbx_description
1 polymer ?
#
loop_
_entity_poly.entity_id
_entity_poly.type
_entity_poly.pdbx_seq_one_letter_code
_entity_poly.pdbx_strand_id
1 'polypeptide(L)'
;MASRFILSVSRTQRASAVLRAVPVLRGAAQTARLPGRAAVARAPAPHHHAPAHTDDTNEFHRLWSALQFLYCIPVGDTQFTVEELFGEGLHWAGCTIIALLGQQRRFEALDFCYHILRVQRVDGKDESVKGIPLKRMVDRIRRFQVLNSQIFGVLARHLAADEERAGVEHVRCFPPPSAPIHQIN
;
A
#
# COMPACT_ATOMS: atom_id res chain seq x y z
N MET A 1 29.64 -6.43 -16.94
CA MET A 1 28.36 -6.51 -17.67
C MET A 1 27.50 -7.72 -17.30
N ALA A 2 28.05 -8.91 -17.06
CA ALA A 2 27.29 -10.14 -16.75
C ALA A 2 26.41 -10.07 -15.47
N SER A 3 26.88 -9.45 -14.39
CA SER A 3 26.14 -9.37 -13.11
C SER A 3 24.83 -8.56 -13.21
N ARG A 4 24.82 -7.47 -14.01
CA ARG A 4 23.60 -6.68 -14.28
C ARG A 4 22.57 -7.45 -15.11
N PHE A 5 23.02 -8.36 -15.98
CA PHE A 5 22.15 -9.16 -16.82
C PHE A 5 21.44 -10.26 -16.01
N ILE A 6 22.16 -10.94 -15.12
CA ILE A 6 21.59 -11.97 -14.22
C ILE A 6 20.56 -11.34 -13.26
N LEU A 7 20.86 -10.16 -12.70
CA LEU A 7 19.91 -9.42 -11.86
C LEU A 7 18.66 -9.00 -12.64
N SER A 8 18.80 -8.54 -13.88
CA SER A 8 17.66 -8.15 -14.74
C SER A 8 16.77 -9.35 -15.10
N VAL A 9 17.36 -10.50 -15.39
CA VAL A 9 16.63 -11.74 -15.67
C VAL A 9 15.88 -12.20 -14.43
N SER A 10 16.51 -12.18 -13.25
CA SER A 10 15.84 -12.56 -12.00
C SER A 10 14.70 -11.60 -11.61
N ARG A 11 14.86 -10.29 -11.86
CA ARG A 11 13.78 -9.30 -11.69
C ARG A 11 12.58 -9.60 -12.58
N THR A 12 12.81 -9.85 -13.86
CA THR A 12 11.76 -10.17 -14.83
C THR A 12 11.06 -11.48 -14.47
N GLN A 13 11.79 -12.47 -14.00
CA GLN A 13 11.24 -13.78 -13.64
C GLN A 13 10.38 -13.73 -12.36
N ARG A 14 10.78 -12.95 -11.34
CA ARG A 14 10.00 -12.76 -10.10
C ARG A 14 8.76 -11.91 -10.32
N ALA A 15 8.87 -10.81 -11.08
CA ALA A 15 7.70 -10.02 -11.50
C ALA A 15 6.73 -10.88 -12.32
N SER A 16 7.23 -11.68 -13.25
CA SER A 16 6.42 -12.61 -14.05
C SER A 16 5.72 -13.66 -13.18
N ALA A 17 6.37 -14.20 -12.15
CA ALA A 17 5.75 -15.15 -11.23
C ALA A 17 4.60 -14.53 -10.43
N VAL A 18 4.80 -13.32 -9.89
CA VAL A 18 3.74 -12.59 -9.15
C VAL A 18 2.59 -12.23 -10.09
N LEU A 19 2.88 -11.68 -11.27
CA LEU A 19 1.86 -11.33 -12.26
C LEU A 19 1.05 -12.55 -12.74
N ARG A 20 1.67 -13.72 -12.88
CA ARG A 20 0.97 -14.98 -13.16
C ARG A 20 0.05 -15.43 -12.01
N ALA A 21 0.39 -15.10 -10.77
CA ALA A 21 -0.41 -15.43 -9.60
C ALA A 21 -1.57 -14.43 -9.36
N VAL A 22 -1.50 -13.20 -9.90
CA VAL A 22 -2.52 -12.15 -9.72
C VAL A 22 -3.95 -12.64 -10.03
N PRO A 23 -4.23 -13.34 -11.16
CA PRO A 23 -5.58 -13.84 -11.44
C PRO A 23 -6.09 -14.84 -10.39
N VAL A 24 -5.23 -15.75 -9.94
CA VAL A 24 -5.55 -16.77 -8.92
C VAL A 24 -5.81 -16.13 -7.57
N LEU A 25 -4.96 -15.18 -7.16
CA LEU A 25 -5.11 -14.43 -5.91
C LEU A 25 -6.38 -13.58 -5.92
N ARG A 26 -6.74 -12.98 -7.05
CA ARG A 26 -7.99 -12.23 -7.21
C ARG A 26 -9.20 -13.16 -7.10
N GLY A 27 -9.16 -14.33 -7.74
CA GLY A 27 -10.20 -15.35 -7.62
C GLY A 27 -10.44 -15.78 -6.17
N ALA A 28 -9.36 -16.04 -5.42
CA ALA A 28 -9.41 -16.34 -3.99
C ALA A 28 -9.96 -15.17 -3.15
N ALA A 29 -9.59 -13.92 -3.46
CA ALA A 29 -10.09 -12.74 -2.77
C ALA A 29 -11.59 -12.45 -3.05
N GLN A 30 -12.06 -12.76 -4.26
CA GLN A 30 -13.47 -12.63 -4.64
C GLN A 30 -14.34 -13.74 -4.03
N THR A 31 -13.87 -14.99 -4.02
CA THR A 31 -14.58 -16.11 -3.35
C THR A 31 -14.62 -15.94 -1.84
N ALA A 32 -13.60 -15.32 -1.23
CA ALA A 32 -13.65 -14.93 0.17
C ALA A 32 -14.69 -13.83 0.47
N ARG A 33 -15.25 -13.15 -0.54
CA ARG A 33 -16.18 -12.01 -0.36
C ARG A 33 -17.68 -12.35 -0.35
N LEU A 34 -18.15 -13.56 -0.71
CA LEU A 34 -19.59 -13.92 -0.69
C LEU A 34 -19.85 -15.45 -0.58
N PRO A 35 -20.91 -15.95 0.12
CA PRO A 35 -21.49 -15.51 1.39
C PRO A 35 -21.53 -16.66 2.44
N GLY A 36 -21.06 -16.37 3.66
CA GLY A 36 -21.28 -17.19 4.85
C GLY A 36 -21.66 -16.29 6.02
N ARG A 37 -22.95 -15.93 6.11
CA ARG A 37 -23.50 -15.37 7.35
C ARG A 37 -23.54 -16.49 8.39
N ALA A 38 -22.51 -16.57 9.22
CA ALA A 38 -22.65 -17.06 10.58
C ALA A 38 -22.29 -15.89 11.51
N ALA A 39 -23.26 -15.54 12.34
CA ALA A 39 -23.26 -14.37 13.19
C ALA A 39 -22.07 -14.33 14.15
N VAL A 40 -21.13 -13.43 13.92
CA VAL A 40 -20.40 -12.77 15.00
C VAL A 40 -20.94 -11.34 15.00
N ALA A 41 -21.47 -10.93 16.14
CA ALA A 41 -22.25 -9.71 16.36
C ALA A 41 -21.80 -8.56 15.45
N ARG A 42 -22.67 -8.22 14.49
CA ARG A 42 -22.56 -6.99 13.72
C ARG A 42 -22.59 -5.85 14.73
N ALA A 43 -21.45 -5.22 14.97
CA ALA A 43 -21.37 -3.97 15.71
C ALA A 43 -22.44 -3.01 15.14
N PRO A 44 -23.14 -2.24 15.99
CA PRO A 44 -24.18 -1.33 15.54
C PRO A 44 -23.63 -0.45 14.41
N ALA A 45 -24.46 -0.25 13.39
CA ALA A 45 -24.10 0.58 12.24
C ALA A 45 -23.49 1.89 12.75
N PRO A 46 -22.31 2.30 12.24
CA PRO A 46 -21.71 3.56 12.66
C PRO A 46 -22.74 4.66 12.41
N HIS A 47 -23.09 5.37 13.48
CA HIS A 47 -23.99 6.50 13.45
C HIS A 47 -23.54 7.48 12.37
N HIS A 48 -24.50 8.21 11.80
CA HIS A 48 -24.43 9.08 10.62
C HIS A 48 -23.37 10.21 10.65
N HIS A 49 -22.45 10.21 11.60
CA HIS A 49 -21.31 11.10 11.70
C HIS A 49 -20.06 10.28 12.09
N ALA A 50 -19.36 9.74 11.12
CA ALA A 50 -17.97 9.36 11.32
C ALA A 50 -17.22 9.59 10.00
N PRO A 51 -16.25 10.54 9.93
CA PRO A 51 -15.26 10.47 8.87
C PRO A 51 -14.63 9.07 8.95
N ALA A 52 -14.31 8.47 7.79
CA ALA A 52 -13.67 7.16 7.72
C ALA A 52 -12.60 7.08 8.82
N HIS A 53 -12.84 6.21 9.81
CA HIS A 53 -12.08 6.14 11.05
C HIS A 53 -10.60 6.00 10.71
N THR A 54 -9.87 7.12 10.73
CA THR A 54 -8.48 7.20 10.26
C THR A 54 -7.49 6.50 11.20
N ASP A 55 -8.00 5.92 12.29
CA ASP A 55 -7.23 5.24 13.32
C ASP A 55 -7.44 3.72 13.36
N ASP A 56 -8.14 3.15 12.37
CA ASP A 56 -8.23 1.69 12.25
C ASP A 56 -6.93 1.14 11.65
N THR A 57 -6.03 0.66 12.52
CA THR A 57 -4.81 -0.09 12.15
C THR A 57 -5.09 -1.48 11.55
N ASN A 58 -6.36 -1.82 11.32
CA ASN A 58 -6.80 -3.12 10.82
C ASN A 58 -6.63 -3.30 9.29
N GLU A 59 -6.09 -2.30 8.60
CA GLU A 59 -5.86 -2.38 7.16
C GLU A 59 -4.45 -2.88 6.83
N PHE A 60 -4.34 -3.81 5.88
CA PHE A 60 -3.05 -4.38 5.48
C PHE A 60 -2.02 -3.31 5.09
N HIS A 61 -2.43 -2.20 4.45
CA HIS A 61 -1.50 -1.12 4.10
C HIS A 61 -0.82 -0.46 5.32
N ARG A 62 -1.46 -0.46 6.50
CA ARG A 62 -0.86 0.06 7.75
C ARG A 62 0.23 -0.87 8.26
N LEU A 63 -0.03 -2.18 8.24
CA LEU A 63 0.97 -3.20 8.52
C LEU A 63 2.15 -3.11 7.53
N TRP A 64 1.85 -2.99 6.24
CA TRP A 64 2.88 -2.86 5.20
C TRP A 64 3.73 -1.60 5.39
N SER A 65 3.12 -0.48 5.79
CA SER A 65 3.85 0.75 6.11
C SER A 65 4.82 0.58 7.28
N ALA A 66 4.43 -0.16 8.32
CA ALA A 66 5.31 -0.50 9.44
C ALA A 66 6.48 -1.40 9.00
N LEU A 67 6.23 -2.38 8.14
CA LEU A 67 7.30 -3.20 7.54
C LEU A 67 8.24 -2.34 6.67
N GLN A 68 7.69 -1.41 5.88
CA GLN A 68 8.46 -0.46 5.08
C GLN A 68 9.35 0.42 5.94
N PHE A 69 8.83 0.89 7.06
CA PHE A 69 9.63 1.61 8.05
C PHE A 69 10.82 0.79 8.52
N LEU A 70 10.60 -0.48 8.90
CA LEU A 70 11.67 -1.36 9.38
C LEU A 70 12.76 -1.59 8.34
N TYR A 71 12.41 -1.94 7.10
CA TYR A 71 13.42 -2.20 6.08
C TYR A 71 14.06 -0.94 5.48
N CYS A 72 13.47 0.24 5.70
CA CYS A 72 14.10 1.52 5.35
C CYS A 72 15.20 1.93 6.34
N ILE A 73 15.21 1.37 7.56
CA ILE A 73 16.28 1.65 8.53
C ILE A 73 17.62 1.17 7.94
N PRO A 74 18.62 2.07 7.82
CA PRO A 74 19.96 1.69 7.39
C PRO A 74 20.58 0.68 8.35
N VAL A 75 21.11 -0.41 7.80
CA VAL A 75 21.86 -1.42 8.55
C VAL A 75 23.37 -1.15 8.49
N GLY A 76 24.12 -1.72 9.43
CA GLY A 76 25.57 -1.65 9.45
C GLY A 76 26.23 -2.50 8.36
N ASP A 77 27.53 -2.29 8.11
CA ASP A 77 28.24 -2.86 6.97
C ASP A 77 28.35 -4.40 6.98
N THR A 78 28.13 -5.03 8.14
CA THR A 78 28.16 -6.49 8.31
C THR A 78 26.80 -7.16 8.18
N GLN A 79 25.73 -6.38 7.98
CA GLN A 79 24.35 -6.88 7.92
C GLN A 79 23.80 -6.79 6.50
N PHE A 80 23.05 -7.82 6.10
CA PHE A 80 22.38 -7.81 4.81
C PHE A 80 21.14 -6.91 4.83
N THR A 81 20.99 -6.13 3.77
CA THR A 81 19.79 -5.36 3.47
C THR A 81 18.67 -6.25 2.93
N VAL A 82 17.44 -5.78 3.02
CA VAL A 82 16.26 -6.49 2.50
C VAL A 82 16.33 -6.74 1.00
N GLU A 83 16.93 -5.82 0.22
CA GLU A 83 17.11 -6.03 -1.23
C GLU A 83 18.15 -7.11 -1.53
N GLU A 84 19.15 -7.29 -0.67
CA GLU A 84 20.13 -8.37 -0.84
C GLU A 84 19.51 -9.73 -0.52
N LEU A 85 18.65 -9.81 0.50
CA LEU A 85 17.99 -11.06 0.91
C LEU A 85 16.84 -11.46 -0.02
N PHE A 86 15.95 -10.51 -0.35
CA PHE A 86 14.68 -10.80 -1.02
C PHE A 86 14.56 -10.18 -2.42
N GLY A 87 15.46 -9.27 -2.78
CA GLY A 87 15.35 -8.47 -4.01
C GLY A 87 14.06 -7.64 -4.04
N GLU A 88 13.55 -7.40 -5.24
CA GLU A 88 12.29 -6.66 -5.44
C GLU A 88 11.04 -7.51 -5.15
N GLY A 89 11.20 -8.84 -5.00
CA GLY A 89 10.07 -9.77 -4.85
C GLY A 89 9.20 -9.47 -3.63
N LEU A 90 9.80 -9.02 -2.52
CA LEU A 90 9.08 -8.60 -1.33
C LEU A 90 8.14 -7.42 -1.64
N HIS A 91 8.63 -6.41 -2.36
CA HIS A 91 7.86 -5.24 -2.75
C HIS A 91 6.73 -5.60 -3.72
N TRP A 92 7.01 -6.48 -4.68
CA TRP A 92 5.97 -7.01 -5.58
C TRP A 92 4.85 -7.72 -4.80
N ALA A 93 5.20 -8.54 -3.80
CA ALA A 93 4.21 -9.23 -2.99
C ALA A 93 3.33 -8.25 -2.19
N GLY A 94 3.94 -7.32 -1.44
CA GLY A 94 3.20 -6.34 -0.64
C GLY A 94 2.33 -5.40 -1.47
N CYS A 95 2.88 -4.84 -2.55
CA CYS A 95 2.13 -3.96 -3.45
C CYS A 95 0.98 -4.70 -4.14
N THR A 96 1.15 -5.99 -4.47
CA THR A 96 0.08 -6.81 -5.04
C THR A 96 -1.08 -6.98 -4.07
N ILE A 97 -0.82 -7.28 -2.81
CA ILE A 97 -1.87 -7.40 -1.79
C ILE A 97 -2.58 -6.06 -1.59
N ILE A 98 -1.82 -4.96 -1.48
CA ILE A 98 -2.40 -3.60 -1.36
C ILE A 98 -3.30 -3.26 -2.55
N ALA A 99 -2.85 -3.58 -3.77
CA ALA A 99 -3.62 -3.33 -4.99
C ALA A 99 -4.91 -4.16 -5.03
N LEU A 100 -4.82 -5.47 -4.74
CA LEU A 100 -5.98 -6.38 -4.73
C LEU A 100 -7.03 -6.02 -3.67
N LEU A 101 -6.60 -5.44 -2.54
CA LEU A 101 -7.51 -4.95 -1.50
C LEU A 101 -8.05 -3.54 -1.77
N GLY A 102 -7.66 -2.89 -2.88
CA GLY A 102 -8.06 -1.51 -3.19
C GLY A 102 -7.53 -0.49 -2.18
N GLN A 103 -6.37 -0.75 -1.57
CA GLN A 103 -5.79 0.07 -0.51
C GLN A 103 -4.68 1.02 -0.99
N GLN A 104 -4.33 1.03 -2.28
CA GLN A 104 -3.20 1.81 -2.82
C GLN A 104 -3.28 3.31 -2.49
N ARG A 105 -4.40 3.99 -2.78
CA ARG A 105 -4.50 5.45 -2.56
C ARG A 105 -4.35 5.82 -1.08
N ARG A 106 -4.81 4.94 -0.19
CA ARG A 106 -4.68 5.12 1.28
C ARG A 106 -3.25 4.85 1.74
N PHE A 107 -2.61 3.82 1.21
CA PHE A 107 -1.19 3.56 1.44
C PHE A 107 -0.34 4.79 1.06
N GLU A 108 -0.50 5.31 -0.16
CA GLU A 108 0.28 6.46 -0.65
C GLU A 108 0.08 7.72 0.21
N ALA A 109 -1.13 7.93 0.75
CA ALA A 109 -1.44 9.07 1.59
C ALA A 109 -0.91 8.93 3.04
N LEU A 110 -1.01 7.72 3.61
CA LEU A 110 -0.86 7.45 5.05
C LEU A 110 0.41 6.66 5.41
N ASP A 111 1.28 6.35 4.45
CA ASP A 111 2.54 5.65 4.71
C ASP A 111 3.51 6.48 5.56
N PHE A 112 4.03 5.87 6.63
CA PHE A 112 4.95 6.49 7.58
C PHE A 112 6.25 6.97 6.90
N CYS A 113 6.81 6.16 6.00
CA CYS A 113 8.06 6.51 5.32
C CYS A 113 7.86 7.67 4.36
N TYR A 114 6.77 7.67 3.58
CA TYR A 114 6.46 8.77 2.67
C TYR A 114 6.16 10.06 3.44
N HIS A 115 5.61 9.96 4.65
CA HIS A 115 5.48 11.11 5.53
C HIS A 115 6.86 11.63 5.99
N ILE A 116 7.76 10.78 6.47
CA ILE A 116 9.14 11.17 6.87
C ILE A 116 9.88 11.85 5.70
N LEU A 117 9.82 11.29 4.49
CA LEU A 117 10.44 11.87 3.31
C LEU A 117 9.86 13.26 2.97
N ARG A 118 8.54 13.45 3.11
CA ARG A 118 7.90 14.76 2.89
C ARG A 118 8.35 15.79 3.91
N VAL A 119 8.39 15.44 5.19
CA VAL A 119 8.83 16.33 6.28
C VAL A 119 10.30 16.69 6.12
N GLN A 120 11.18 15.70 5.90
CA GLN A 120 12.61 15.96 5.73
C GLN A 120 12.90 16.85 4.51
N ARG A 121 12.14 16.72 3.42
CA ARG A 121 12.29 17.60 2.24
C ARG A 121 12.03 19.07 2.57
N VAL A 122 11.12 19.35 3.50
CA VAL A 122 10.79 20.71 3.94
C VAL A 122 11.82 21.21 4.96
N ASP A 123 12.16 20.37 5.93
CA ASP A 123 13.05 20.77 7.04
C ASP A 123 14.53 20.83 6.64
N GLY A 124 14.97 20.01 5.67
CA GLY A 124 16.36 19.93 5.22
C GLY A 124 17.34 19.38 6.26
N LYS A 125 16.85 18.80 7.36
CA LYS A 125 17.67 18.27 8.45
C LYS A 125 18.18 16.87 8.14
N ASP A 126 19.47 16.65 8.42
CA ASP A 126 20.19 15.38 8.17
C ASP A 126 20.75 14.77 9.48
N GLU A 127 20.10 15.03 10.60
CA GLU A 127 20.54 14.61 11.94
C GLU A 127 20.48 13.08 12.13
N SER A 128 21.22 12.57 13.13
CA SER A 128 21.11 11.19 13.57
C SER A 128 20.09 11.07 14.69
N VAL A 129 19.03 10.29 14.48
CA VAL A 129 17.96 10.10 15.46
C VAL A 129 18.05 8.68 16.00
N LYS A 130 18.32 8.50 17.29
CA LYS A 130 18.51 7.19 17.93
C LYS A 130 19.58 6.33 17.23
N GLY A 131 20.65 6.97 16.75
CA GLY A 131 21.72 6.31 16.00
C GLY A 131 21.38 6.00 14.53
N ILE A 132 20.19 6.37 14.06
CA ILE A 132 19.78 6.21 12.67
C ILE A 132 20.15 7.47 11.89
N PRO A 133 21.06 7.39 10.90
CA PRO A 133 21.39 8.53 10.05
C PRO A 133 20.20 8.85 9.12
N LEU A 134 19.49 9.95 9.41
CA LEU A 134 18.23 10.31 8.73
C LEU A 134 18.42 10.44 7.22
N LYS A 135 19.52 11.06 6.77
CA LYS A 135 19.86 11.19 5.35
C LYS A 135 19.87 9.85 4.63
N ARG A 136 20.55 8.83 5.19
CA ARG A 136 20.62 7.48 4.59
C ARG A 136 19.25 6.80 4.59
N MET A 137 18.44 7.00 5.64
CA MET A 137 17.09 6.45 5.70
C MET A 137 16.19 7.06 4.63
N VAL A 138 16.21 8.39 4.48
CA VAL A 138 15.42 9.13 3.47
C VAL A 138 15.82 8.73 2.05
N ASP A 139 17.13 8.54 1.79
CA ASP A 139 17.61 8.02 0.51
C ASP A 139 17.06 6.62 0.19
N ARG A 140 16.95 5.74 1.19
CA ARG A 140 16.32 4.41 1.04
C ARG A 140 14.82 4.55 0.77
N ILE A 141 14.11 5.35 1.57
CA ILE A 141 12.68 5.61 1.41
C ILE A 141 12.36 6.09 -0.01
N ARG A 142 13.14 7.04 -0.54
CA ARG A 142 12.94 7.58 -1.89
C ARG A 142 13.07 6.49 -2.96
N ARG A 143 14.06 5.60 -2.85
CA ARG A 143 14.24 4.48 -3.80
C ARG A 143 13.03 3.54 -3.80
N PHE A 144 12.54 3.18 -2.62
CA PHE A 144 11.37 2.32 -2.50
C PHE A 144 10.08 3.00 -2.91
N GLN A 145 9.93 4.30 -2.67
CA GLN A 145 8.79 5.06 -3.17
C GLN A 145 8.69 4.99 -4.69
N VAL A 146 9.82 5.16 -5.38
CA VAL A 146 9.88 5.03 -6.84
C VAL A 146 9.56 3.60 -7.27
N LEU A 147 10.15 2.58 -6.62
CA LEU A 147 9.89 1.17 -6.93
C LEU A 147 8.40 0.81 -6.76
N ASN A 148 7.80 1.16 -5.63
CA ASN A 148 6.38 0.89 -5.36
C ASN A 148 5.48 1.57 -6.39
N SER A 149 5.78 2.83 -6.76
CA SER A 149 5.02 3.56 -7.78
C SER A 149 5.08 2.84 -9.14
N GLN A 150 6.24 2.31 -9.51
CA GLN A 150 6.40 1.52 -10.74
C GLN A 150 5.61 0.22 -10.67
N ILE A 151 5.67 -0.50 -9.54
CA ILE A 151 4.94 -1.75 -9.34
C ILE A 151 3.43 -1.51 -9.43
N PHE A 152 2.90 -0.52 -8.70
CA PHE A 152 1.48 -0.16 -8.77
C PHE A 152 1.06 0.23 -10.19
N GLY A 153 1.88 0.98 -10.92
CA GLY A 153 1.61 1.31 -12.32
C GLY A 153 1.57 0.09 -13.25
N VAL A 154 2.35 -0.96 -12.98
CA VAL A 154 2.25 -2.23 -13.70
C VAL A 154 0.98 -2.98 -13.30
N LEU A 155 0.72 -3.13 -11.99
CA LEU A 155 -0.44 -3.85 -11.47
C LEU A 155 -1.76 -3.23 -11.95
N ALA A 156 -1.88 -1.90 -11.91
CA ALA A 156 -3.06 -1.17 -12.38
C ALA A 156 -3.39 -1.49 -13.84
N ARG A 157 -2.38 -1.56 -14.73
CA ARG A 157 -2.58 -1.94 -16.14
C ARG A 157 -3.13 -3.36 -16.30
N HIS A 158 -2.64 -4.30 -15.50
CA HIS A 158 -3.12 -5.69 -15.55
C HIS A 158 -4.50 -5.87 -14.90
N LEU A 159 -4.83 -5.08 -13.87
CA LEU A 159 -6.12 -5.15 -13.18
C LEU A 159 -7.23 -4.42 -13.95
N ALA A 160 -6.91 -3.30 -14.61
CA ALA A 160 -7.86 -2.48 -15.37
C ALA A 160 -8.37 -3.17 -16.65
N ALA A 161 -7.51 -3.96 -17.33
CA ALA A 161 -7.87 -4.71 -18.54
C ALA A 161 -9.04 -5.71 -18.33
N ASP A 162 -9.37 -6.02 -17.07
CA ASP A 162 -10.46 -6.92 -16.70
C ASP A 162 -11.67 -6.18 -16.07
N GLU A 163 -11.48 -4.96 -15.55
CA GLU A 163 -12.58 -4.13 -15.00
C GLU A 163 -13.45 -3.49 -16.08
N GLU A 164 -12.89 -3.26 -17.27
CA GLU A 164 -13.66 -2.82 -18.45
C GLU A 164 -14.76 -3.82 -18.85
N ARG A 165 -14.68 -5.07 -18.36
CA ARG A 165 -15.74 -6.10 -18.49
C ARG A 165 -16.80 -6.05 -17.39
N ALA A 166 -16.57 -5.36 -16.27
CA ALA A 166 -17.39 -5.44 -15.05
C ALA A 166 -18.42 -4.31 -14.87
N GLY A 167 -18.41 -3.27 -15.71
CA GLY A 167 -19.40 -2.18 -15.67
C GLY A 167 -19.09 -1.04 -14.69
N VAL A 168 -19.95 -0.02 -14.65
CA VAL A 168 -19.73 1.28 -13.98
C VAL A 168 -19.66 1.14 -12.45
N GLU A 169 -18.57 1.64 -11.83
CA GLU A 169 -18.44 1.71 -10.38
C GLU A 169 -19.43 2.72 -9.76
N HIS A 170 -20.25 2.29 -8.80
CA HIS A 170 -21.14 3.18 -8.06
C HIS A 170 -20.35 3.93 -6.98
N VAL A 171 -20.11 5.23 -7.20
CA VAL A 171 -19.44 6.09 -6.22
C VAL A 171 -20.41 6.43 -5.09
N ARG A 172 -19.96 6.19 -3.85
CA ARG A 172 -20.73 6.58 -2.66
C ARG A 172 -20.87 8.09 -2.59
N CYS A 173 -22.11 8.57 -2.69
CA CYS A 173 -22.42 9.99 -2.55
C CYS A 173 -22.68 10.35 -1.07
N PHE A 174 -22.22 11.53 -0.66
CA PHE A 174 -22.53 12.11 0.64
C PHE A 174 -23.49 13.29 0.42
N PRO A 175 -24.66 13.32 1.09
CA PRO A 175 -25.60 14.41 0.91
C PRO A 175 -25.05 15.72 1.50
N PRO A 176 -25.38 16.88 0.92
CA PRO A 176 -25.05 18.17 1.52
C PRO A 176 -25.78 18.35 2.87
N PRO A 177 -25.30 19.23 3.77
CA PRO A 177 -25.99 19.52 5.02
C PRO A 177 -27.44 19.96 4.78
N SER A 178 -28.42 19.27 5.37
CA SER A 178 -29.83 19.67 5.30
C SER A 178 -30.11 20.74 6.36
N ALA A 179 -30.63 21.89 5.93
CA ALA A 179 -31.09 22.95 6.84
C ALA A 179 -32.25 22.42 7.73
N PRO A 180 -32.30 22.78 9.03
CA PRO A 180 -33.40 22.38 9.88
C PRO A 180 -34.71 23.00 9.36
N ILE A 181 -35.67 22.14 9.00
CA ILE A 181 -37.04 22.56 8.65
C ILE A 181 -37.64 23.18 9.91
N HIS A 182 -37.82 24.51 9.92
CA HIS A 182 -38.63 25.17 10.94
C HIS A 182 -40.06 24.67 10.77
N GLN A 183 -40.56 23.89 11.74
CA GLN A 183 -41.99 23.66 11.90
C GLN A 183 -42.62 25.00 12.28
N ILE A 184 -43.21 25.67 11.31
CA ILE A 184 -44.12 26.79 11.55
C ILE A 184 -45.40 26.14 12.09
N ASN A 185 -45.62 26.29 13.40
CA ASN A 185 -46.92 26.10 14.05
C ASN A 185 -47.87 27.23 13.64
#